data_AF-A0AA39QEK6-F1
#
_entry.id   AF-A0AA39QEK6-F1
#
_cell.length_a   1.000
_cell.length_b   1.000
_cell.length_c   1.000
_cell.angle_alpha   90.00
_cell.angle_beta   90.00
_cell.angle_gamma   90.00
#
_symmetry.space_group_name_H-M   'P 1'
#
loop_
_entity.id
_entity.type
_entity.pdbx_description
1 polymer ?
#
loop_
_entity_poly.entity_id
_entity_poly.type
_entity_poly.pdbx_seq_one_letter_code
_entity_poly.pdbx_strand_id
1 'polypeptide(L)'
;MDEPSPDSSEDDLHPSTMQETPWEAMQNSSKRDGHRCVLSHWYNLQYMMNLSHFEPGNPLLHGLVPCDPVEEARIIPIERKANTADSAQQVKVEYMEMILSRFGKTDIFEDLNADDLRHMSNMMSLNPALHQFFDSLDMCLTAVEGQSNTYRIEVLFPGMLSNIPENPVTFTSNEPNLPLPSPVLLALHRACTRVAHLSGADQYVDELLDSDNPWHVGGNWDR
;
A
#
# COMPACT_ATOMS: atom_id res chain seq x y z
N MET A 1 22.21 -33.63 56.84
CA MET A 1 22.62 -33.44 55.45
C MET A 1 21.35 -33.57 54.65
N ASP A 2 20.73 -32.43 54.32
CA ASP A 2 19.58 -32.35 53.43
C ASP A 2 19.77 -31.05 52.64
N GLU A 3 20.11 -31.19 51.36
CA GLU A 3 20.15 -30.09 50.38
C GLU A 3 18.72 -29.76 49.93
N PRO A 4 18.37 -28.48 49.75
CA PRO A 4 17.20 -28.12 48.97
C PRO A 4 17.57 -27.99 47.49
N SER A 5 16.79 -28.63 46.63
CA SER A 5 16.84 -28.51 45.16
C SER A 5 16.70 -27.04 44.71
N PRO A 6 17.40 -26.61 43.65
CA PRO A 6 17.19 -25.30 43.06
C PRO A 6 15.95 -25.33 42.15
N ASP A 7 14.99 -24.47 42.48
CA ASP A 7 13.85 -24.10 41.65
C ASP A 7 14.37 -23.33 40.43
N SER A 8 14.40 -23.97 39.27
CA SER A 8 14.71 -23.34 38.00
C SER A 8 13.42 -22.71 37.46
N SER A 9 13.15 -21.48 37.86
CA SER A 9 12.30 -20.59 37.07
C SER A 9 13.08 -20.27 35.79
N GLU A 10 12.80 -21.03 34.74
CA GLU A 10 13.17 -20.67 33.38
C GLU A 10 12.51 -19.31 33.08
N ASP A 11 13.31 -18.25 33.11
CA ASP A 11 12.95 -16.96 32.54
C ASP A 11 12.60 -17.22 31.07
N ASP A 12 11.30 -17.18 30.76
CA ASP A 12 10.77 -17.13 29.40
C ASP A 12 11.34 -15.91 28.69
N LEU A 13 12.52 -16.09 28.08
CA LEU A 13 13.13 -15.15 27.17
C LEU A 13 12.29 -15.20 25.89
N HIS A 14 11.13 -14.54 25.90
CA HIS A 14 10.39 -14.22 24.70
C HIS A 14 11.36 -13.44 23.80
N PRO A 15 11.78 -13.98 22.64
CA PRO A 15 12.62 -13.21 21.74
C PRO A 15 11.80 -12.00 21.33
N SER A 16 12.28 -10.80 21.67
CA SER A 16 11.70 -9.57 21.20
C SER A 16 11.82 -9.59 19.68
N THR A 17 10.73 -9.92 18.99
CA THR A 17 10.59 -9.71 17.56
C THR A 17 10.87 -8.22 17.36
N MET A 18 12.03 -7.87 16.81
CA MET A 18 12.36 -6.48 16.53
C MET A 18 11.30 -5.96 15.58
N GLN A 19 10.46 -5.06 16.10
CA GLN A 19 9.32 -4.52 15.39
C GLN A 19 9.84 -3.55 14.31
N GLU A 20 9.45 -3.79 13.07
CA GLU A 20 9.85 -2.96 11.93
C GLU A 20 9.44 -1.49 12.15
N THR A 21 10.41 -0.57 12.04
CA THR A 21 10.12 0.86 12.13
C THR A 21 9.44 1.37 10.84
N PRO A 22 8.69 2.49 10.88
CA PRO A 22 8.07 3.04 9.67
C PRO A 22 9.06 3.35 8.54
N TRP A 23 10.28 3.74 8.88
CA TRP A 23 11.34 4.00 7.91
C TRP A 23 11.86 2.72 7.28
N GLU A 24 12.07 1.66 8.07
CA GLU A 24 12.48 0.35 7.56
C GLU A 24 11.41 -0.23 6.65
N ALA A 25 10.13 -0.10 7.01
CA ALA A 25 9.02 -0.55 6.17
C ALA A 25 9.04 0.11 4.78
N MET A 26 9.26 1.43 4.72
CA MET A 26 9.37 2.16 3.46
C MET A 26 10.60 1.73 2.65
N GLN A 27 11.75 1.52 3.29
CA GLN A 27 12.95 1.07 2.58
C GLN A 27 12.78 -0.35 2.05
N ASN A 28 12.16 -1.22 2.83
CA ASN A 28 11.95 -2.61 2.47
C ASN A 28 10.89 -2.74 1.37
N SER A 29 9.81 -1.96 1.39
CA SER A 29 8.85 -1.93 0.27
C SER A 29 9.51 -1.48 -1.03
N SER A 30 10.34 -0.42 -0.97
CA SER A 30 11.10 0.04 -2.14
C SER A 30 12.03 -1.04 -2.71
N LYS A 31 12.75 -1.76 -1.83
CA LYS A 31 13.64 -2.87 -2.25
C LYS A 31 12.87 -4.05 -2.83
N ARG A 32 11.77 -4.45 -2.16
CA ARG A 32 10.87 -5.52 -2.60
C ARG A 32 10.37 -5.25 -4.02
N ASP A 33 10.00 -4.01 -4.30
CA ASP A 33 9.44 -3.60 -5.59
C ASP A 33 10.53 -3.28 -6.65
N GLY A 34 11.80 -3.48 -6.29
CA GLY A 34 12.95 -3.28 -7.17
C GLY A 34 13.17 -1.80 -7.54
N HIS A 35 12.81 -0.89 -6.64
CA HIS A 35 12.80 0.55 -6.84
C HIS A 35 11.97 0.97 -8.06
N ARG A 36 10.84 0.30 -8.30
CA ARG A 36 9.89 0.59 -9.38
C ARG A 36 8.49 0.79 -8.83
N CYS A 37 7.66 1.49 -9.58
CA CYS A 37 6.22 1.42 -9.37
C CYS A 37 5.72 0.01 -9.68
N VAL A 38 4.98 -0.61 -8.76
CA VAL A 38 4.50 -2.01 -8.89
C VAL A 38 3.48 -2.22 -10.01
N LEU A 39 2.87 -1.14 -10.52
CA LEU A 39 1.85 -1.23 -11.58
C LEU A 39 2.41 -0.83 -12.95
N SER A 40 3.13 0.29 -13.06
CA SER A 40 3.69 0.76 -14.34
C SER A 40 5.03 0.12 -14.68
N HIS A 41 5.72 -0.46 -13.69
CA HIS A 41 7.10 -0.95 -13.78
C HIS A 41 8.15 0.13 -14.08
N TRP A 42 7.80 1.41 -13.99
CA TRP A 42 8.77 2.50 -14.19
C TRP A 42 9.66 2.64 -12.95
N TYR A 43 10.94 2.88 -13.18
CA TYR A 43 11.90 3.05 -12.10
C TYR A 43 11.71 4.36 -11.33
N ASN A 44 11.99 4.31 -10.03
CA ASN A 44 12.09 5.49 -9.20
C ASN A 44 13.20 6.40 -9.75
N LEU A 45 12.83 7.63 -10.09
CA LEU A 45 13.73 8.62 -10.68
C LEU A 45 14.92 8.91 -9.77
N GLN A 46 14.70 9.05 -8.46
CA GLN A 46 15.79 9.31 -7.50
C GLN A 46 16.76 8.13 -7.42
N TYR A 47 16.25 6.89 -7.47
CA TYR A 47 17.09 5.70 -7.54
C TYR A 47 17.96 5.71 -8.82
N MET A 48 17.38 5.99 -9.98
CA MET A 48 18.11 6.08 -11.26
C MET A 48 19.17 7.19 -11.24
N MET A 49 18.86 8.37 -10.69
CA MET A 49 19.82 9.46 -10.51
C MET A 49 20.99 9.02 -9.63
N ASN A 50 20.71 8.43 -8.47
CA ASN A 50 21.75 7.91 -7.57
C ASN A 50 22.61 6.85 -8.26
N LEU A 51 21.99 5.93 -8.99
CA LEU A 51 22.70 4.89 -9.75
C LEU A 51 23.67 5.50 -10.76
N SER A 52 23.26 6.57 -11.46
CA SER A 52 24.13 7.28 -12.41
C SER A 52 25.36 7.94 -11.76
N HIS A 53 25.25 8.34 -10.49
CA HIS A 53 26.34 8.97 -9.75
C HIS A 53 27.30 7.96 -9.12
N PHE A 54 26.76 6.90 -8.51
CA PHE A 54 27.55 5.94 -7.73
C PHE A 54 27.99 4.71 -8.53
N GLU A 55 27.24 4.32 -9.56
CA GLU A 55 27.51 3.16 -10.41
C GLU A 55 27.28 3.49 -11.90
N PRO A 56 28.05 4.45 -12.49
CA PRO A 56 27.81 4.91 -13.87
C PRO A 56 27.95 3.82 -14.94
N GLY A 57 28.58 2.68 -14.62
CA GLY A 57 28.70 1.52 -15.51
C GLY A 57 27.56 0.50 -15.38
N ASN A 58 26.52 0.78 -14.59
CA ASN A 58 25.40 -0.14 -14.39
C ASN A 58 24.62 -0.33 -15.71
N PRO A 59 24.34 -1.57 -16.16
CA PRO A 59 23.64 -1.83 -17.42
C PRO A 59 22.28 -1.15 -17.57
N LEU A 60 21.59 -0.84 -16.46
CA LEU A 60 20.31 -0.10 -16.48
C LEU A 60 20.46 1.30 -17.09
N LEU A 61 21.66 1.88 -17.07
CA LEU A 61 21.93 3.22 -17.62
C LEU A 61 22.21 3.23 -19.12
N HIS A 62 22.34 2.06 -19.76
CA HIS A 62 22.75 1.94 -21.16
C HIS A 62 21.57 1.92 -22.16
N GLY A 63 20.34 2.23 -21.72
CA GLY A 63 19.14 2.23 -22.55
C GLY A 63 18.11 3.29 -22.18
N LEU A 64 17.04 3.40 -22.97
CA LEU A 64 15.88 4.22 -22.65
C LEU A 64 15.02 3.48 -21.61
N VAL A 65 15.34 3.68 -20.34
CA VAL A 65 14.61 3.09 -19.20
C VAL A 65 13.59 4.10 -18.68
N PRO A 66 12.27 3.79 -18.73
CA PRO A 66 11.24 4.65 -18.15
C PRO A 66 11.44 4.84 -16.64
N CYS A 67 11.37 6.09 -16.20
CA CYS A 67 11.43 6.44 -14.79
C CYS A 67 10.51 7.62 -14.48
N ASP A 68 10.02 7.65 -13.25
CA ASP A 68 9.14 8.69 -12.68
C ASP A 68 9.44 8.82 -11.18
N PRO A 69 9.02 9.87 -10.47
CA PRO A 69 8.93 9.81 -9.02
C PRO A 69 8.10 8.58 -8.61
N VAL A 70 8.53 7.91 -7.55
CA VAL A 70 7.83 6.77 -6.96
C VAL A 70 7.83 6.95 -5.45
N GLU A 71 6.69 6.68 -4.84
CA GLU A 71 6.41 6.88 -3.42
C GLU A 71 5.92 5.56 -2.82
N GLU A 72 6.15 5.40 -1.52
CA GLU A 72 5.66 4.23 -0.78
C GLU A 72 4.27 4.53 -0.22
N ALA A 73 3.26 4.07 -0.94
CA ALA A 73 1.85 4.22 -0.61
C ALA A 73 1.40 3.16 0.39
N ARG A 74 0.55 3.54 1.36
CA ARG A 74 -0.11 2.55 2.23
C ARG A 74 -1.39 2.04 1.60
N ILE A 75 -1.64 0.74 1.70
CA ILE A 75 -2.87 0.13 1.18
C ILE A 75 -4.07 0.58 2.02
N ILE A 76 -3.93 0.46 3.34
CA ILE A 76 -4.88 0.95 4.35
C ILE A 76 -4.20 2.08 5.13
N PRO A 77 -4.74 3.30 5.09
CA PRO A 77 -4.31 4.39 5.94
C PRO A 77 -4.29 4.00 7.42
N ILE A 78 -3.29 4.47 8.17
CA ILE A 78 -3.27 4.39 9.65
C ILE A 78 -3.32 5.81 10.19
N GLU A 79 -4.01 6.00 11.31
CA GLU A 79 -3.94 7.23 12.08
C GLU A 79 -2.49 7.70 12.32
N ARG A 80 -2.24 8.99 12.11
CA ARG A 80 -1.17 9.72 12.78
C ARG A 80 -1.79 10.52 13.92
N LYS A 81 -1.35 10.24 15.16
CA LYS A 81 -1.70 10.98 16.38
C LYS A 81 -1.82 12.49 16.15
N ALA A 82 -3.04 13.01 16.33
CA ALA A 82 -3.50 14.26 16.96
C ALA A 82 -2.78 15.62 16.75
N ASN A 83 -1.62 15.74 16.09
CA ASN A 83 -0.82 16.97 16.15
C ASN A 83 -0.43 17.59 14.80
N THR A 84 -1.03 17.15 13.69
CA THR A 84 -0.95 17.89 12.43
C THR A 84 -2.33 17.96 11.83
N ALA A 85 -2.79 19.17 11.54
CA ALA A 85 -4.10 19.52 11.01
C ALA A 85 -4.29 19.01 9.57
N ASP A 86 -4.24 17.70 9.37
CA ASP A 86 -4.53 17.05 8.10
C ASP A 86 -5.84 16.26 8.23
N SER A 87 -6.95 17.01 8.22
CA SER A 87 -8.30 16.49 8.41
C SER A 87 -8.70 15.47 7.34
N ALA A 88 -8.11 15.55 6.15
CA ALA A 88 -8.37 14.67 5.02
C ALA A 88 -8.06 13.20 5.34
N GLN A 89 -6.89 12.93 5.89
CA GLN A 89 -6.40 11.59 6.17
C GLN A 89 -7.12 10.94 7.37
N GLN A 90 -7.52 11.76 8.35
CA GLN A 90 -8.27 11.28 9.51
C GLN A 90 -9.67 10.82 9.10
N VAL A 91 -10.34 11.58 8.23
CA VAL A 91 -11.67 11.19 7.73
C VAL A 91 -11.62 9.96 6.83
N LYS A 92 -10.53 9.73 6.08
CA LYS A 92 -10.30 8.47 5.33
C LYS A 92 -10.31 7.24 6.24
N VAL A 93 -9.58 7.31 7.36
CA VAL A 93 -9.54 6.23 8.35
C VAL A 93 -10.93 6.00 8.93
N GLU A 94 -11.59 7.08 9.39
CA GLU A 94 -12.95 7.02 9.95
C GLU A 94 -13.98 6.45 8.95
N TYR A 95 -13.85 6.77 7.66
CA TYR A 95 -14.72 6.26 6.62
C TYR A 95 -14.50 4.76 6.37
N MET A 96 -13.25 4.30 6.28
CA MET A 96 -12.95 2.87 6.16
C MET A 96 -13.42 2.10 7.40
N GLU A 97 -13.22 2.65 8.60
CA GLU A 97 -13.76 2.13 9.87
C GLU A 97 -15.30 2.06 9.87
N MET A 98 -15.97 3.11 9.39
CA MET A 98 -17.42 3.16 9.27
C MET A 98 -17.94 2.09 8.31
N ILE A 99 -17.33 1.96 7.12
CA ILE A 99 -17.69 0.90 6.16
C ILE A 99 -17.57 -0.45 6.84
N LEU A 100 -16.44 -0.74 7.47
CA LEU A 100 -16.21 -2.05 8.07
C LEU A 100 -17.16 -2.35 9.23
N SER A 101 -17.47 -1.34 10.04
CA SER A 101 -18.46 -1.44 11.11
C SER A 101 -19.85 -1.80 10.57
N ARG A 102 -20.26 -1.22 9.43
CA ARG A 102 -21.55 -1.51 8.80
C ARG A 102 -21.64 -2.92 8.20
N PHE A 103 -20.52 -3.52 7.80
CA PHE A 103 -20.49 -4.90 7.29
C PHE A 103 -20.31 -5.95 8.40
N GLY A 104 -20.37 -5.56 9.68
CA GLY A 104 -20.17 -6.47 10.81
C GLY A 104 -18.77 -7.09 10.82
N LYS A 105 -17.80 -6.39 10.24
CA LYS A 105 -16.39 -6.81 10.14
C LYS A 105 -15.51 -5.91 10.99
N THR A 106 -16.01 -5.51 12.16
CA THR A 106 -15.22 -4.85 13.22
C THR A 106 -14.02 -5.71 13.60
N ASP A 107 -14.22 -7.02 13.56
CA ASP A 107 -13.26 -8.06 13.88
C ASP A 107 -12.05 -8.03 12.94
N ILE A 108 -12.19 -7.53 11.69
CA ILE A 108 -11.05 -7.37 10.77
C ILE A 108 -10.05 -6.33 11.30
N PHE A 109 -10.49 -5.28 11.98
CA PHE A 109 -9.57 -4.33 12.63
C PHE A 109 -9.11 -4.81 14.01
N GLU A 110 -9.90 -5.65 14.69
CA GLU A 110 -9.45 -6.29 15.93
C GLU A 110 -8.37 -7.36 15.64
N ASP A 111 -8.47 -8.04 14.49
CA ASP A 111 -7.51 -9.02 13.97
C ASP A 111 -6.32 -8.35 13.25
N LEU A 112 -6.55 -7.27 12.48
CA LEU A 112 -5.49 -6.40 11.94
C LEU A 112 -5.02 -5.47 13.04
N ASN A 113 -4.13 -5.98 13.89
CA ASN A 113 -3.58 -5.17 14.96
C ASN A 113 -2.79 -3.97 14.39
N ALA A 114 -2.45 -3.02 15.26
CA ALA A 114 -1.67 -1.84 14.87
C ALA A 114 -0.30 -2.18 14.24
N ASP A 115 0.22 -3.39 14.47
CA ASP A 115 1.49 -3.86 13.95
C ASP A 115 1.32 -4.35 12.50
N ASP A 116 0.24 -5.07 12.18
CA ASP A 116 -0.09 -5.50 10.81
C ASP A 116 -0.28 -4.30 9.87
N LEU A 117 -0.89 -3.24 10.40
CA LEU A 117 -1.06 -2.00 9.65
C LEU A 117 0.29 -1.27 9.46
N ARG A 118 1.20 -1.34 10.43
CA ARG A 118 2.54 -0.71 10.36
C ARG A 118 3.55 -1.51 9.54
N HIS A 119 3.30 -2.79 9.36
CA HIS A 119 4.14 -3.72 8.62
C HIS A 119 4.22 -3.35 7.13
N MET A 120 5.37 -3.60 6.51
CA MET A 120 5.59 -3.29 5.09
C MET A 120 4.65 -3.99 4.09
N SER A 121 3.94 -5.05 4.50
CA SER A 121 2.89 -5.67 3.66
C SER A 121 1.68 -4.76 3.45
N ASN A 122 1.52 -3.70 4.26
CA ASN A 122 0.58 -2.62 4.04
C ASN A 122 1.18 -1.50 3.15
N MET A 123 2.32 -1.71 2.51
CA MET A 123 2.95 -0.72 1.62
C MET A 123 3.11 -1.24 0.19
N MET A 124 3.07 -0.31 -0.77
CA MET A 124 3.39 -0.54 -2.19
C MET A 124 4.05 0.68 -2.81
N SER A 125 5.02 0.46 -3.68
CA SER A 125 5.65 1.54 -4.45
C SER A 125 4.75 1.94 -5.63
N LEU A 126 4.24 3.18 -5.63
CA LEU A 126 3.39 3.74 -6.70
C LEU A 126 3.99 5.03 -7.24
N ASN A 127 3.77 5.33 -8.52
CA ASN A 127 4.01 6.70 -9.00
C ASN A 127 2.91 7.66 -8.45
N PRO A 128 3.15 8.99 -8.41
CA PRO A 128 2.22 9.93 -7.79
C PRO A 128 0.79 9.87 -8.34
N ALA A 129 0.62 9.69 -9.66
CA ALA A 129 -0.71 9.62 -10.27
C ALA A 129 -1.48 8.36 -9.82
N LEU A 130 -0.82 7.20 -9.83
CA LEU A 130 -1.42 5.95 -9.37
C LEU A 130 -1.69 5.95 -7.86
N HIS A 131 -0.78 6.54 -7.08
CA HIS A 131 -0.97 6.74 -5.64
C HIS A 131 -2.21 7.59 -5.38
N GLN A 132 -2.35 8.72 -6.08
CA GLN A 132 -3.53 9.58 -5.97
C GLN A 132 -4.82 8.83 -6.30
N PHE A 133 -4.88 8.08 -7.40
CA PHE A 133 -6.07 7.31 -7.78
C PHE A 133 -6.41 6.21 -6.76
N PHE A 134 -5.38 5.60 -6.17
CA PHE A 134 -5.58 4.59 -5.13
C PHE A 134 -6.15 5.23 -3.85
N ASP A 135 -5.66 6.43 -3.50
CA ASP A 135 -6.07 7.18 -2.32
C ASP A 135 -7.45 7.83 -2.43
N SER A 136 -7.83 8.31 -3.62
CA SER A 136 -9.17 8.84 -3.94
C SER A 136 -10.21 7.72 -4.14
N LEU A 137 -9.79 6.46 -4.07
CA LEU A 137 -10.62 5.30 -4.39
C LEU A 137 -11.06 5.26 -5.87
N ASP A 138 -10.43 6.00 -6.78
CA ASP A 138 -10.69 5.92 -8.23
C ASP A 138 -10.04 4.70 -8.90
N MET A 139 -9.25 3.94 -8.14
CA MET A 139 -8.56 2.72 -8.57
C MET A 139 -8.57 1.68 -7.46
N CYS A 140 -8.79 0.41 -7.79
CA CYS A 140 -8.58 -0.70 -6.85
C CYS A 140 -8.04 -1.97 -7.53
N LEU A 141 -7.62 -2.94 -6.72
CA LEU A 141 -7.00 -4.19 -7.16
C LEU A 141 -7.88 -5.40 -6.81
N THR A 142 -8.30 -6.14 -7.84
CA THR A 142 -9.16 -7.33 -7.69
C THR A 142 -8.36 -8.60 -7.90
N ALA A 143 -8.31 -9.47 -6.90
CA ALA A 143 -7.64 -10.76 -7.02
C ALA A 143 -8.19 -11.57 -8.21
N VAL A 144 -7.30 -12.17 -8.99
CA VAL A 144 -7.66 -13.08 -10.08
C VAL A 144 -7.78 -14.49 -9.52
N GLU A 145 -8.94 -15.12 -9.71
CA GLU A 145 -9.21 -16.46 -9.19
C GLU A 145 -8.19 -17.48 -9.72
N GLY A 146 -7.64 -18.29 -8.80
CA GLY A 146 -6.65 -19.32 -9.12
C GLY A 146 -5.24 -18.80 -9.41
N GLN A 147 -4.99 -17.48 -9.35
CA GLN A 147 -3.68 -16.89 -9.62
C GLN A 147 -3.15 -16.15 -8.39
N SER A 148 -2.11 -16.70 -7.76
CA SER A 148 -1.52 -16.11 -6.55
C SER A 148 -0.90 -14.74 -6.87
N ASN A 149 -1.10 -13.78 -5.96
CA ASN A 149 -0.55 -12.41 -6.04
C ASN A 149 -0.83 -11.70 -7.36
N THR A 150 -1.89 -12.07 -8.06
CA THR A 150 -2.25 -11.54 -9.37
C THR A 150 -3.57 -10.79 -9.28
N TYR A 151 -3.58 -9.56 -9.76
CA TYR A 151 -4.67 -8.62 -9.57
C TYR A 151 -5.06 -7.94 -10.87
N ARG A 152 -6.37 -7.89 -11.15
CA ARG A 152 -6.93 -6.99 -12.15
C ARG A 152 -7.01 -5.59 -11.56
N ILE A 153 -6.51 -4.61 -12.32
CA ILE A 153 -6.60 -3.20 -11.97
C ILE A 153 -7.96 -2.71 -12.48
N GLU A 154 -8.80 -2.25 -11.56
CA GLU A 154 -10.11 -1.64 -11.83
C GLU A 154 -9.97 -0.12 -11.64
N VAL A 155 -10.45 0.67 -12.62
CA VAL A 155 -10.34 2.14 -12.64
C VAL A 155 -11.63 2.81 -13.09
N LEU A 156 -11.82 4.08 -12.71
CA LEU A 156 -12.97 4.92 -13.06
C LEU A 156 -13.19 5.03 -14.57
N PHE A 157 -12.10 5.16 -15.34
CA PHE A 157 -12.15 5.11 -16.80
C PHE A 157 -10.86 4.54 -17.40
N PRO A 158 -10.91 3.89 -18.58
CA PRO A 158 -9.77 3.15 -19.14
C PRO A 158 -8.49 3.98 -19.37
N GLY A 159 -8.62 5.30 -19.58
CA GLY A 159 -7.48 6.19 -19.82
C GLY A 159 -6.49 6.25 -18.65
N MET A 160 -6.93 5.93 -17.43
CA MET A 160 -6.09 5.87 -16.23
C MET A 160 -5.05 4.74 -16.29
N LEU A 161 -5.22 3.74 -17.16
CA LEU A 161 -4.29 2.63 -17.35
C LEU A 161 -3.25 2.88 -18.46
N SER A 162 -3.19 4.08 -19.04
CA SER A 162 -2.39 4.37 -20.25
C SER A 162 -0.90 4.05 -20.12
N ASN A 163 -0.32 4.14 -18.92
CA ASN A 163 1.10 3.83 -18.65
C ASN A 163 1.30 2.47 -17.95
N ILE A 164 0.27 1.63 -17.91
CA ILE A 164 0.32 0.30 -17.29
C ILE A 164 0.52 -0.75 -18.39
N PRO A 165 1.66 -1.47 -18.39
CA PRO A 165 2.01 -2.38 -19.47
C PRO A 165 1.16 -3.67 -19.48
N GLU A 166 0.63 -4.08 -18.32
CA GLU A 166 -0.12 -5.32 -18.17
C GLU A 166 -1.28 -5.19 -17.18
N ASN A 167 -2.42 -5.80 -17.51
CA ASN A 167 -3.57 -5.94 -16.62
C ASN A 167 -4.30 -7.26 -16.96
N PRO A 168 -4.26 -8.30 -16.10
CA PRO A 168 -3.85 -8.27 -14.70
C PRO A 168 -2.33 -8.15 -14.49
N VAL A 169 -1.95 -7.60 -13.33
CA VAL A 169 -0.57 -7.48 -12.85
C VAL A 169 -0.28 -8.57 -11.82
N THR A 170 0.92 -9.15 -11.85
CA THR A 170 1.38 -10.13 -10.85
C THR A 170 2.47 -9.51 -10.00
N PHE A 171 2.24 -9.44 -8.69
CA PHE A 171 3.24 -8.92 -7.75
C PHE A 171 4.35 -9.94 -7.53
N THR A 172 5.58 -9.46 -7.67
CA THR A 172 6.81 -10.22 -7.47
C THR A 172 7.73 -9.46 -6.53
N SER A 173 8.59 -10.17 -5.81
CA SER A 173 9.61 -9.54 -4.98
C SER A 173 10.98 -9.64 -5.66
N ASN A 174 11.70 -8.52 -5.71
CA ASN A 174 13.12 -8.48 -6.04
C ASN A 174 14.00 -8.98 -4.89
N GLU A 175 13.45 -9.12 -3.68
CA GLU A 175 14.10 -9.63 -2.49
C GLU A 175 13.24 -10.77 -1.89
N PRO A 176 13.58 -12.05 -2.09
CA PRO A 176 12.70 -13.19 -1.78
C PRO A 176 12.20 -13.26 -0.33
N ASN A 177 12.91 -12.62 0.60
CA ASN A 177 12.56 -12.58 2.02
C ASN A 177 11.59 -11.46 2.40
N LEU A 178 11.31 -10.52 1.48
CA LEU A 178 10.43 -9.39 1.73
C LEU A 178 8.99 -9.73 1.32
N PRO A 179 8.01 -9.55 2.21
CA PRO A 179 6.61 -9.89 1.96
C PRO A 179 5.96 -8.97 0.93
N LEU A 180 5.18 -9.57 0.04
CA LEU A 180 4.36 -8.86 -0.95
C LEU A 180 3.24 -8.03 -0.29
N PRO A 181 2.66 -7.06 -1.02
CA PRO A 181 1.43 -6.38 -0.59
C PRO A 181 0.35 -7.38 -0.17
N SER A 182 -0.25 -7.17 1.01
CA SER A 182 -1.18 -8.12 1.62
C SER A 182 -2.45 -8.27 0.78
N PRO A 183 -2.79 -9.48 0.31
CA PRO A 183 -4.04 -9.73 -0.43
C PRO A 183 -5.29 -9.36 0.38
N VAL A 184 -5.22 -9.49 1.71
CA VAL A 184 -6.33 -9.15 2.61
C VAL A 184 -6.55 -7.64 2.65
N LEU A 185 -5.48 -6.86 2.77
CA LEU A 185 -5.56 -5.39 2.78
C LEU A 185 -6.01 -4.85 1.42
N LEU A 186 -5.56 -5.46 0.32
CA LEU A 186 -6.02 -5.11 -1.03
C LEU A 186 -7.51 -5.40 -1.22
N ALA A 187 -7.99 -6.56 -0.75
CA ALA A 187 -9.40 -6.89 -0.78
C ALA A 187 -10.25 -5.92 0.06
N LEU A 188 -9.70 -5.46 1.19
CA LEU A 188 -10.33 -4.46 2.02
C LEU A 188 -10.42 -3.10 1.32
N HIS A 189 -9.31 -2.57 0.80
CA HIS A 189 -9.28 -1.32 0.04
C HIS A 189 -10.28 -1.35 -1.12
N ARG A 190 -10.33 -2.46 -1.86
CA ARG A 190 -11.33 -2.68 -2.91
C ARG A 190 -12.76 -2.62 -2.40
N ALA A 191 -13.06 -3.23 -1.26
CA ALA A 191 -14.39 -3.18 -0.68
C ALA A 191 -14.78 -1.72 -0.35
N CYS A 192 -13.86 -0.95 0.24
CA CYS A 192 -14.05 0.47 0.51
C CYS A 192 -14.30 1.26 -0.77
N THR A 193 -13.49 1.02 -1.80
CA THR A 193 -13.63 1.61 -3.14
C THR A 193 -15.01 1.37 -3.72
N ARG A 194 -15.47 0.11 -3.74
CA ARG A 194 -16.79 -0.24 -4.28
C ARG A 194 -17.94 0.40 -3.51
N VAL A 195 -17.83 0.50 -2.19
CA VAL A 195 -18.86 1.13 -1.36
C VAL A 195 -18.91 2.64 -1.61
N ALA A 196 -17.76 3.31 -1.74
CA ALA A 196 -17.71 4.74 -2.07
C ALA A 196 -18.43 5.03 -3.39
N HIS A 197 -18.10 4.28 -4.45
CA HIS A 197 -18.74 4.46 -5.76
C HIS A 197 -20.24 4.11 -5.76
N LEU A 198 -20.63 3.00 -5.14
CA LEU A 198 -22.05 2.60 -5.10
C LEU A 198 -22.93 3.53 -4.25
N SER A 199 -22.33 4.27 -3.31
CA SER A 199 -23.05 5.24 -2.48
C SER A 199 -22.99 6.68 -3.00
N GLY A 200 -22.21 6.95 -4.06
CA GLY A 200 -21.92 8.32 -4.51
C GLY A 200 -21.15 9.14 -3.48
N ALA A 201 -20.43 8.46 -2.59
CA ALA A 201 -19.59 9.07 -1.56
C ALA A 201 -18.14 9.26 -2.03
N ASP A 202 -17.83 8.86 -3.26
CA ASP A 202 -16.59 9.19 -3.98
C ASP A 202 -16.34 10.72 -3.94
N GLN A 203 -17.36 11.52 -4.26
CA GLN A 203 -17.29 12.98 -4.22
C GLN A 203 -17.01 13.53 -2.82
N TYR A 204 -17.56 12.89 -1.78
CA TYR A 204 -17.29 13.26 -0.39
C TYR A 204 -15.86 12.93 0.00
N VAL A 205 -15.34 11.76 -0.41
CA VAL A 205 -13.94 11.40 -0.19
C VAL A 205 -13.05 12.41 -0.90
N ASP A 206 -13.30 12.74 -2.17
CA ASP A 206 -12.50 13.70 -2.93
C ASP A 206 -12.49 15.11 -2.36
N GLU A 207 -13.65 15.68 -2.02
CA GLU A 207 -13.74 17.01 -1.39
C GLU A 207 -12.94 17.09 -0.09
N LEU A 208 -12.77 15.97 0.61
CA LEU A 208 -11.93 15.88 1.80
C LEU A 208 -10.44 15.80 1.49
N LEU A 209 -10.05 15.24 0.34
CA LEU A 209 -8.66 15.15 -0.12
C LEU A 209 -8.18 16.41 -0.85
N ASP A 210 -9.12 17.26 -1.26
CA ASP A 210 -8.90 18.39 -2.14
C ASP A 210 -8.53 19.69 -1.40
N SER A 211 -7.41 19.66 -0.65
CA SER A 211 -6.63 20.90 -0.52
C SER A 211 -5.74 21.17 -1.75
N ASP A 212 -5.62 20.26 -2.73
CA ASP A 212 -4.69 20.38 -3.88
C ASP A 212 -5.02 19.56 -5.18
N ASN A 213 -6.26 19.22 -5.53
CA ASN A 213 -6.65 18.41 -6.71
C ASN A 213 -7.56 19.12 -7.75
N PRO A 214 -7.00 19.88 -8.71
CA PRO A 214 -7.78 20.63 -9.71
C PRO A 214 -8.38 19.84 -10.89
N TRP A 215 -8.41 18.50 -10.89
CA TRP A 215 -8.70 17.70 -12.11
C TRP A 215 -9.78 16.60 -12.02
N HIS A 216 -10.69 16.64 -11.05
CA HIS A 216 -11.69 15.57 -10.93
C HIS A 216 -12.75 15.57 -12.06
N VAL A 217 -13.11 14.37 -12.55
CA VAL A 217 -14.18 14.12 -13.53
C VAL A 217 -15.00 12.93 -13.05
N GLY A 218 -16.18 13.17 -12.46
CA GLY A 218 -17.07 12.11 -11.96
C GLY A 218 -17.41 11.10 -13.06
N GLY A 219 -17.12 9.83 -12.83
CA GLY A 219 -17.29 8.74 -13.80
C GLY A 219 -18.20 7.63 -13.26
N ASN A 220 -18.90 6.95 -14.15
CA ASN A 220 -19.80 5.85 -13.82
C ASN A 220 -19.13 4.50 -14.10
N TRP A 221 -18.95 3.67 -13.07
CA TRP A 221 -18.25 2.38 -13.13
C TRP A 221 -19.06 1.23 -13.75
N ASP A 222 -20.36 1.45 -14.01
CA ASP A 222 -21.26 0.40 -14.53
C ASP A 222 -21.30 0.32 -16.07
N ARG A 223 -20.15 0.27 -16.75
CA ARG A 223 -20.09 0.01 -18.20
C ARG A 223 -19.06 -1.02 -18.64
#